data_AF-A0A954XCX3-F1
#
_entry.id   AF-A0A954XCX3-F1
#
_cell.length_a   1.000
_cell.length_b   1.000
_cell.length_c   1.000
_cell.angle_alpha   90.00
_cell.angle_beta   90.00
_cell.angle_gamma   90.00
#
_symmetry.space_group_name_H-M   'P 1'
#
loop_
_entity.id
_entity.type
_entity.pdbx_description
1 polymer ?
#
loop_
_entity_poly.entity_id
_entity_poly.type
_entity_poly.pdbx_seq_one_letter_code
_entity_poly.pdbx_strand_id
1 'polypeptide(L)'
;MKRPWQIWLWWLLCLAIVLPAMGWLTVKALELDRAEAAARRDAEVARWQADAARELAEQQELVNSALWRMDWTLTPLIAQEAARPYFVYWPFYPSQADRPGSEGKTSGAKGASQPAPVDSTFPSPLLMQPSEYVLLHFQLTPDEHWTSPQTPADSLQPVAMANGVSVDNMRLSEGRLRELSDAVSYAELVERLPDQWLPAFDPQAARLAMNLSINYNGQLLDANSPNQAVEPPTVLPPLQQRTQQPAAPQSNSPQPAEVPQQAAISQTYGNGLVNANDLPQLDASQQPTGVNLDDYLGGYAANAREQAKRGETEFQRRTRALNSFAQSQIVQQRLVNDDVTFDASQVVREGVTRPVWIGSRLLLARRVVYGEQTLVQGCWLDWERLKQMLLAEVADLLPNAELTPVLDETLATPGRALATLPVRIAAVTDERPLPNRLVTATDGSRPSVAVEAWSPIQLSLLAAWGCLLVAMSAVGALLFGVVSLSERRGA
;
A
#
# COMPACT_ATOMS: atom_id res chain seq x y z
N MET A 1 61.49 -69.27 -25.84
CA MET A 1 60.82 -68.58 -24.71
C MET A 1 59.53 -69.33 -24.41
N LYS A 2 59.37 -69.86 -23.20
CA LYS A 2 58.34 -70.86 -22.90
C LYS A 2 57.10 -70.17 -22.31
N ARG A 3 55.95 -70.34 -22.99
CA ARG A 3 54.55 -70.11 -22.59
C ARG A 3 53.88 -68.81 -23.13
N PRO A 4 53.18 -68.87 -24.29
CA PRO A 4 52.43 -67.74 -24.85
C PRO A 4 51.33 -67.19 -23.90
N TRP A 5 50.90 -68.00 -22.93
CA TRP A 5 49.96 -67.58 -21.89
C TRP A 5 50.45 -66.40 -21.04
N GLN A 6 51.77 -66.22 -20.87
CA GLN A 6 52.32 -65.07 -20.12
C GLN A 6 52.05 -63.73 -20.82
N ILE A 7 52.09 -63.70 -22.15
CA ILE A 7 51.83 -62.48 -22.94
C ILE A 7 50.36 -62.07 -22.82
N TRP A 8 49.45 -63.04 -22.89
CA TRP A 8 48.02 -62.82 -22.68
C TRP A 8 47.70 -62.41 -21.23
N LEU A 9 48.40 -62.96 -20.24
CA LEU A 9 48.29 -62.54 -18.84
C LEU A 9 48.68 -61.07 -18.65
N TRP A 10 49.81 -60.64 -19.22
CA TRP A 10 50.23 -59.23 -19.15
C TRP A 10 49.27 -58.29 -19.87
N TRP A 11 48.75 -58.71 -21.03
CA TRP A 11 47.76 -57.92 -21.76
C TRP A 11 46.44 -57.79 -20.98
N LEU A 12 45.91 -58.90 -20.45
CA LEU A 12 44.71 -58.89 -19.60
C LEU A 12 44.91 -58.11 -18.31
N LEU A 13 46.09 -58.20 -17.68
CA LEU A 13 46.44 -57.40 -16.50
C LEU A 13 46.39 -55.90 -16.81
N CYS A 14 46.93 -55.49 -17.96
CA CYS A 14 46.90 -54.10 -18.39
C CYS A 14 45.47 -53.60 -18.64
N LEU A 15 44.65 -54.43 -19.30
CA LEU A 15 43.22 -54.21 -19.53
C LEU A 15 42.43 -54.07 -18.21
N ALA A 16 42.74 -54.94 -17.23
CA ALA A 16 42.13 -54.94 -15.91
C ALA A 16 42.48 -53.70 -15.07
N ILE A 17 43.50 -52.92 -15.45
CA ILE A 17 43.83 -51.64 -14.80
C ILE A 17 43.18 -50.47 -15.54
N VAL A 18 43.23 -50.47 -16.88
CA VAL A 18 42.74 -49.34 -17.69
C VAL A 18 41.22 -49.23 -17.66
N LEU A 19 40.49 -50.35 -17.77
CA LEU A 19 39.02 -50.33 -17.82
C LEU A 19 38.38 -49.81 -16.52
N PRO A 20 38.80 -50.23 -15.30
CA PRO A 20 38.25 -49.66 -14.07
C PRO A 20 38.58 -48.20 -13.88
N ALA A 21 39.80 -47.76 -14.23
CA ALA A 21 40.18 -46.35 -14.16
C ALA A 21 39.32 -45.49 -15.09
N MET A 22 39.12 -45.94 -16.34
CA MET A 22 38.26 -45.26 -17.30
C MET A 22 36.78 -45.25 -16.87
N GLY A 23 36.28 -46.37 -16.34
CA GLY A 23 34.93 -46.46 -15.77
C GLY A 23 34.74 -45.51 -14.59
N TRP A 24 35.72 -45.41 -13.70
CA TRP A 24 35.70 -44.49 -12.57
C TRP A 24 35.67 -43.03 -13.01
N LEU A 25 36.51 -42.64 -13.98
CA LEU A 25 36.49 -41.29 -14.57
C LEU A 25 35.16 -41.00 -15.27
N THR A 26 34.57 -41.99 -15.95
CA THR A 26 33.25 -41.88 -16.60
C THR A 26 32.16 -41.61 -15.57
N VAL A 27 32.14 -42.34 -14.45
CA VAL A 27 31.16 -42.13 -13.36
C VAL A 27 31.32 -40.74 -12.76
N LYS A 28 32.56 -40.30 -12.49
CA LYS A 28 32.82 -38.97 -11.94
C LYS A 28 32.42 -37.83 -12.87
N ALA A 29 32.66 -37.99 -14.18
CA ALA A 29 32.21 -37.03 -15.18
C ALA A 29 30.68 -36.92 -15.22
N LEU A 30 29.96 -38.05 -15.13
CA LEU A 30 28.49 -38.06 -15.11
C LEU A 30 27.90 -37.53 -13.79
N GLU A 31 28.53 -37.79 -12.65
CA GLU A 31 28.14 -37.20 -11.36
C GLU A 31 28.25 -35.67 -11.40
N LEU A 32 29.34 -35.15 -11.98
CA LEU A 32 29.55 -33.71 -12.13
C LEU A 32 28.52 -33.08 -13.09
N ASP A 33 28.29 -33.69 -14.26
CA ASP A 33 27.30 -33.22 -15.25
C ASP A 33 25.88 -33.20 -14.65
N ARG A 34 25.52 -34.20 -13.84
CA ARG A 34 24.23 -34.23 -13.12
C ARG A 34 24.14 -33.15 -12.05
N ALA A 35 25.22 -32.90 -11.31
CA ALA A 35 25.26 -31.84 -10.30
C ALA A 35 25.15 -30.45 -10.94
N GLU A 36 25.86 -30.22 -12.05
CA GLU A 36 25.74 -28.97 -12.83
C GLU A 36 24.34 -28.79 -13.42
N ALA A 37 23.75 -29.85 -13.98
CA ALA A 37 22.40 -29.79 -14.52
C ALA A 37 21.33 -29.51 -13.45
N ALA A 38 21.50 -30.03 -12.23
CA ALA A 38 20.64 -29.70 -11.10
C ALA A 38 20.80 -28.23 -10.70
N ALA A 39 22.04 -27.76 -10.53
CA ALA A 39 22.33 -26.37 -10.17
C ALA A 39 21.78 -25.35 -11.19
N ARG A 40 21.82 -25.68 -12.49
CA ARG A 40 21.23 -24.83 -13.55
C ARG A 40 19.71 -24.73 -13.43
N ARG A 41 19.01 -25.85 -13.18
CA ARG A 41 17.55 -25.85 -13.00
C ARG A 41 17.14 -25.04 -11.78
N ASP A 42 17.85 -25.19 -10.66
CA ASP A 42 17.55 -24.46 -9.43
C ASP A 42 17.75 -22.95 -9.62
N ALA A 43 18.82 -22.55 -10.33
CA ALA A 43 19.06 -21.16 -10.69
C ALA A 43 17.99 -20.59 -11.63
N GLU A 44 17.48 -21.37 -12.58
CA GLU A 44 16.39 -20.96 -13.47
C GLU A 44 15.07 -20.76 -12.70
N VAL A 45 14.73 -21.69 -11.80
CA VAL A 45 13.53 -21.58 -10.96
C VAL A 45 13.61 -20.35 -10.05
N ALA A 46 14.78 -20.11 -9.42
CA ALA A 46 14.98 -18.95 -8.56
C ALA A 46 14.85 -17.62 -9.33
N ARG A 47 15.36 -17.56 -10.57
CA ARG A 47 15.21 -16.39 -11.45
C ARG A 47 13.74 -16.12 -11.78
N TRP A 48 13.00 -17.15 -12.19
CA TRP A 48 11.58 -17.01 -12.51
C TRP A 48 10.74 -16.54 -11.30
N GLN A 49 11.00 -17.09 -10.12
CA GLN A 49 10.31 -16.66 -8.89
C GLN A 49 10.67 -15.22 -8.50
N ALA A 50 11.93 -14.80 -8.71
CA ALA A 50 12.36 -13.43 -8.45
C ALA A 50 11.67 -12.43 -9.39
N ASP A 51 11.49 -12.78 -10.66
CA ASP A 51 10.78 -11.94 -11.61
C ASP A 51 9.28 -11.85 -11.26
N ALA A 52 8.63 -12.98 -10.93
CA ALA A 52 7.25 -12.97 -10.45
C ALA A 52 7.06 -12.12 -9.18
N ALA A 53 8.00 -12.17 -8.24
CA ALA A 53 7.95 -11.36 -7.02
C ALA A 53 8.12 -9.86 -7.30
N ARG A 54 8.91 -9.49 -8.32
CA ARG A 54 9.06 -8.09 -8.76
C ARG A 54 7.78 -7.56 -9.36
N GLU A 55 7.14 -8.33 -10.23
CA GLU A 55 5.85 -7.95 -10.82
C GLU A 55 4.79 -7.70 -9.75
N LEU A 56 4.70 -8.58 -8.74
CA LEU A 56 3.80 -8.38 -7.60
C LEU A 56 4.15 -7.13 -6.78
N ALA A 57 5.44 -6.82 -6.62
CA ALA A 57 5.88 -5.63 -5.92
C ALA A 57 5.46 -4.34 -6.66
N GLU A 58 5.63 -4.32 -7.98
CA GLU A 58 5.25 -3.21 -8.85
C GLU A 58 3.73 -2.99 -8.82
N GLN A 59 2.93 -4.07 -8.89
CA GLN A 59 1.47 -3.99 -8.75
C GLN A 59 1.05 -3.40 -7.40
N GLN A 60 1.69 -3.80 -6.30
CA GLN A 60 1.37 -3.26 -4.98
C GLN A 60 1.78 -1.78 -4.85
N GLU A 61 2.87 -1.35 -5.51
CA GLU A 61 3.28 0.06 -5.54
C GLU A 61 2.28 0.93 -6.30
N LEU A 62 1.75 0.45 -7.42
CA LEU A 62 0.66 1.09 -8.15
C LEU A 62 -0.61 1.20 -7.27
N VAL A 63 -0.97 0.13 -6.56
CA VAL A 63 -2.09 0.14 -5.61
C VAL A 63 -1.90 1.17 -4.50
N ASN A 64 -0.72 1.22 -3.89
CA ASN A 64 -0.42 2.20 -2.85
C ASN A 64 -0.49 3.63 -3.37
N SER A 65 0.04 3.88 -4.58
CA SER A 65 -0.01 5.19 -5.22
C SER A 65 -1.44 5.63 -5.55
N ALA A 66 -2.26 4.72 -6.07
CA ALA A 66 -3.67 4.98 -6.33
C ALA A 66 -4.44 5.29 -5.04
N LEU A 67 -4.25 4.50 -3.98
CA LEU A 67 -4.85 4.75 -2.68
C LEU A 67 -4.45 6.12 -2.11
N TRP A 68 -3.20 6.53 -2.29
CA TRP A 68 -2.73 7.85 -1.87
C TRP A 68 -3.45 8.98 -2.59
N ARG A 69 -3.59 8.87 -3.92
CA ARG A 69 -4.34 9.86 -4.71
C ARG A 69 -5.81 9.92 -4.28
N MET A 70 -6.46 8.77 -4.10
CA MET A 70 -7.84 8.71 -3.61
C MET A 70 -7.99 9.37 -2.23
N ASP A 71 -7.15 9.01 -1.26
CA ASP A 71 -7.23 9.58 0.09
C ASP A 71 -6.92 11.07 0.08
N TRP A 72 -5.97 11.53 -0.74
CA TRP A 72 -5.66 12.95 -0.87
C TRP A 72 -6.86 13.74 -1.41
N THR A 73 -7.53 13.21 -2.43
CA THR A 73 -8.72 13.85 -3.02
C THR A 73 -9.92 13.84 -2.05
N LEU A 74 -10.08 12.80 -1.24
CA LEU A 74 -11.17 12.70 -0.25
C LEU A 74 -10.92 13.55 1.00
N THR A 75 -9.67 13.70 1.42
CA THR A 75 -9.30 14.39 2.67
C THR A 75 -9.98 15.75 2.83
N PRO A 76 -9.91 16.70 1.87
CA PRO A 76 -10.55 18.00 2.03
C PRO A 76 -12.07 17.89 2.13
N LEU A 77 -12.70 16.98 1.35
CA LEU A 77 -14.15 16.79 1.35
C LEU A 77 -14.65 16.26 2.71
N ILE A 78 -13.99 15.22 3.23
CA ILE A 78 -14.36 14.60 4.51
C ILE A 78 -14.02 15.53 5.68
N ALA A 79 -12.86 16.20 5.65
CA ALA A 79 -12.47 17.11 6.70
C ALA A 79 -13.37 18.35 6.79
N GLN A 80 -13.82 18.89 5.65
CA GLN A 80 -14.78 19.98 5.61
C GLN A 80 -16.10 19.61 6.30
N GLU A 81 -16.62 18.40 6.02
CA GLU A 81 -17.86 17.92 6.65
C GLU A 81 -17.65 17.53 8.13
N ALA A 82 -16.50 16.97 8.48
CA ALA A 82 -16.16 16.63 9.87
C ALA A 82 -15.95 17.88 10.75
N ALA A 83 -15.49 18.99 10.16
CA ALA A 83 -15.24 20.26 10.85
C ALA A 83 -16.48 21.16 10.98
N ARG A 84 -17.65 20.75 10.47
CA ARG A 84 -18.88 21.53 10.60
C ARG A 84 -19.22 21.76 12.07
N PRO A 85 -19.47 23.01 12.51
CA PRO A 85 -19.90 23.29 13.88
C PRO A 85 -21.22 22.60 14.20
N TYR A 86 -21.41 22.20 15.47
CA TYR A 86 -22.65 21.50 15.85
C TYR A 86 -23.93 22.28 15.51
N PHE A 87 -23.86 23.60 15.56
CA PHE A 87 -25.00 24.48 15.44
C PHE A 87 -25.50 24.71 13.99
N VAL A 88 -24.72 24.34 12.97
CA VAL A 88 -25.15 24.51 11.57
C VAL A 88 -26.13 23.42 11.11
N TYR A 89 -26.39 22.41 11.93
CA TYR A 89 -27.35 21.35 11.64
C TYR A 89 -28.81 21.75 11.89
N TRP A 90 -29.06 22.91 12.51
CA TRP A 90 -30.38 23.51 12.53
C TRP A 90 -30.61 24.31 11.25
N PRO A 91 -31.82 24.32 10.67
CA PRO A 91 -32.11 25.09 9.44
C PRO A 91 -31.81 26.58 9.59
N PHE A 92 -31.96 27.09 10.81
CA PHE A 92 -31.89 28.49 11.17
C PHE A 92 -31.29 28.64 12.57
N TYR A 93 -30.42 29.63 12.78
CA TYR A 93 -29.76 29.89 14.07
C TYR A 93 -29.69 31.39 14.42
N PRO A 94 -29.74 31.75 15.72
CA PRO A 94 -29.75 33.16 16.12
C PRO A 94 -28.42 33.87 15.86
N SER A 95 -28.50 35.17 15.57
CA SER A 95 -27.34 36.06 15.39
C SER A 95 -26.64 36.42 16.72
N GLN A 96 -25.36 36.75 16.63
CA GLN A 96 -24.51 37.20 17.74
C GLN A 96 -25.06 38.43 18.50
N ALA A 97 -25.83 39.30 17.84
CA ALA A 97 -26.23 40.61 18.36
C ALA A 97 -27.35 40.58 19.39
N ASP A 98 -28.10 39.47 19.49
CA ASP A 98 -29.31 39.36 20.32
C ASP A 98 -29.11 38.54 21.61
N ARG A 99 -27.86 38.40 22.06
CA ARG A 99 -27.58 37.77 23.35
C ARG A 99 -28.04 38.65 24.52
N PRO A 100 -28.81 38.12 25.48
CA PRO A 100 -28.93 38.77 26.77
C PRO A 100 -27.57 38.67 27.49
N GLY A 101 -26.82 39.78 27.49
CA GLY A 101 -25.51 39.88 28.13
C GLY A 101 -24.33 40.24 27.21
N SER A 102 -24.53 40.44 25.91
CA SER A 102 -23.50 41.06 25.05
C SER A 102 -23.45 42.58 25.24
N GLU A 103 -23.28 43.05 26.48
CA GLU A 103 -22.89 44.43 26.76
C GLU A 103 -21.38 44.59 26.48
N GLY A 104 -21.04 44.72 25.21
CA GLY A 104 -19.67 44.99 24.74
C GLY A 104 -19.61 46.23 23.86
N LYS A 105 -19.47 47.42 24.48
CA LYS A 105 -18.95 48.66 23.86
C LYS A 105 -19.61 49.11 22.54
N THR A 106 -20.89 49.44 22.56
CA THR A 106 -21.38 50.55 21.73
C THR A 106 -21.77 51.69 22.65
N SER A 107 -21.06 52.81 22.48
CA SER A 107 -21.28 54.05 23.20
C SER A 107 -22.74 54.52 23.08
N GLY A 108 -23.44 54.52 24.22
CA GLY A 108 -24.48 55.50 24.55
C GLY A 108 -25.83 55.37 23.85
N ALA A 109 -26.71 54.50 24.34
CA ALA A 109 -28.15 54.76 24.39
C ALA A 109 -28.83 53.84 25.41
N LYS A 110 -29.39 54.42 26.49
CA LYS A 110 -30.30 53.73 27.41
C LYS A 110 -31.66 53.58 26.74
N GLY A 111 -32.16 52.34 26.59
CA GLY A 111 -33.49 52.06 26.08
C GLY A 111 -33.91 50.64 26.47
N ALA A 112 -35.18 50.48 26.86
CA ALA A 112 -35.73 49.32 27.55
C ALA A 112 -35.63 48.00 26.77
N SER A 113 -35.55 46.91 27.54
CA SER A 113 -35.65 45.52 27.10
C SER A 113 -36.98 45.26 26.37
N GLN A 114 -36.91 45.24 25.05
CA GLN A 114 -37.93 44.70 24.16
C GLN A 114 -37.54 43.26 23.81
N PRO A 115 -38.49 42.29 23.77
CA PRO A 115 -38.22 40.96 23.25
C PRO A 115 -37.77 41.06 21.79
N ALA A 116 -36.67 40.36 21.46
CA ALA A 116 -36.05 40.39 20.14
C ALA A 116 -37.07 40.06 19.03
N PRO A 117 -37.07 40.80 17.90
CA PRO A 117 -37.89 40.45 16.74
C PRO A 117 -37.44 39.11 16.12
N VAL A 118 -38.34 38.46 15.39
CA VAL A 118 -38.12 37.20 14.64
C VAL A 118 -37.05 37.35 13.53
N ASP A 119 -36.56 38.58 13.30
CA ASP A 119 -35.71 39.02 12.19
C ASP A 119 -34.20 38.72 12.37
N SER A 120 -33.78 38.18 13.51
CA SER A 120 -32.36 37.98 13.85
C SER A 120 -31.87 36.54 13.67
N THR A 121 -32.44 35.82 12.70
CA THR A 121 -32.16 34.41 12.47
C THR A 121 -31.42 34.21 11.15
N PHE A 122 -30.23 33.62 11.21
CA PHE A 122 -29.43 33.31 10.03
C PHE A 122 -29.78 31.91 9.49
N PRO A 123 -29.94 31.77 8.16
CA PRO A 123 -30.09 30.46 7.56
C PRO A 123 -28.79 29.66 7.67
N SER A 124 -28.90 28.36 7.88
CA SER A 124 -27.75 27.48 7.87
C SER A 124 -27.05 27.47 6.52
N PRO A 125 -25.70 27.47 6.49
CA PRO A 125 -24.96 27.24 5.25
C PRO A 125 -25.32 25.89 4.62
N LEU A 126 -25.71 24.87 5.40
CA LEU A 126 -26.11 23.56 4.90
C LEU A 126 -27.49 23.57 4.21
N LEU A 127 -28.34 24.52 4.59
CA LEU A 127 -29.62 24.78 3.94
C LEU A 127 -29.40 25.54 2.61
N MET A 128 -28.49 26.52 2.61
CA MET A 128 -28.26 27.42 1.48
C MET A 128 -27.32 26.85 0.41
N GLN A 129 -26.32 26.08 0.82
CA GLN A 129 -25.26 25.56 -0.02
C GLN A 129 -25.09 24.06 0.26
N PRO A 130 -25.93 23.19 -0.34
CA PRO A 130 -25.78 21.75 -0.18
C PRO A 130 -24.43 21.30 -0.74
N SER A 131 -23.72 20.46 0.01
CA SER A 131 -22.41 19.94 -0.40
C SER A 131 -22.55 18.97 -1.58
N GLU A 132 -21.63 19.03 -2.54
CA GLU A 132 -21.72 18.31 -3.82
C GLU A 132 -21.82 16.78 -3.69
N TYR A 133 -21.12 16.21 -2.71
CA TYR A 133 -21.04 14.76 -2.45
C TYR A 133 -21.86 14.31 -1.24
N VAL A 134 -22.78 15.17 -0.78
CA VAL A 134 -23.66 14.89 0.37
C VAL A 134 -25.10 14.88 -0.11
N LEU A 135 -25.81 13.79 0.19
CA LEU A 135 -27.22 13.65 -0.10
C LEU A 135 -28.09 14.40 0.90
N LEU A 136 -27.76 14.33 2.19
CA LEU A 136 -28.54 14.92 3.26
C LEU A 136 -27.69 15.13 4.51
N HIS A 137 -27.80 16.29 5.17
CA HIS A 137 -27.33 16.47 6.55
C HIS A 137 -28.46 16.17 7.51
N PHE A 138 -28.17 15.56 8.67
CA PHE A 138 -29.19 15.14 9.61
C PHE A 138 -28.76 15.33 11.07
N GLN A 139 -29.76 15.39 11.93
CA GLN A 139 -29.63 15.19 13.38
C GLN A 139 -30.62 14.11 13.81
N LEU A 140 -30.18 13.28 14.75
CA LEU A 140 -30.96 12.21 15.33
C LEU A 140 -30.83 12.24 16.84
N THR A 141 -31.96 12.31 17.52
CA THR A 141 -32.05 12.29 18.98
C THR A 141 -32.33 10.87 19.51
N PRO A 142 -32.13 10.62 20.82
CA PRO A 142 -32.37 9.29 21.41
C PRO A 142 -33.82 8.79 21.30
N ASP A 143 -34.79 9.68 21.10
CA ASP A 143 -36.22 9.39 20.89
C ASP A 143 -36.57 9.11 19.41
N GLU A 144 -35.57 8.82 18.58
CA GLU A 144 -35.73 8.53 17.14
C GLU A 144 -36.32 9.72 16.35
N HIS A 145 -36.14 10.95 16.84
CA HIS A 145 -36.57 12.14 16.13
C HIS A 145 -35.48 12.59 15.13
N TRP A 146 -35.80 12.42 13.85
CA TRP A 146 -34.95 12.80 12.73
C TRP A 146 -35.26 14.24 12.28
N THR A 147 -34.22 15.06 12.19
CA THR A 147 -34.32 16.42 11.64
C THR A 147 -33.19 16.68 10.64
N SER A 148 -33.39 17.63 9.72
CA SER A 148 -32.36 18.05 8.78
C SER A 148 -32.36 19.58 8.66
N PRO A 149 -31.18 20.23 8.52
CA PRO A 149 -31.12 21.64 8.20
C PRO A 149 -31.78 21.96 6.85
N GLN A 150 -31.89 20.98 5.95
CA GLN A 150 -32.44 21.13 4.60
C GLN A 150 -33.96 20.97 4.54
N THR A 151 -34.59 20.60 5.66
CA THR A 151 -36.05 20.44 5.80
C THR A 151 -36.58 21.40 6.86
N PRO A 152 -36.61 22.73 6.59
CA PRO A 152 -37.14 23.70 7.54
C PRO A 152 -38.64 23.48 7.77
N ALA A 153 -39.11 23.78 8.98
CA ALA A 153 -40.54 23.75 9.31
C ALA A 153 -41.36 24.62 8.35
N ASP A 154 -42.63 24.28 8.15
CA ASP A 154 -43.51 24.97 7.19
C ASP A 154 -43.59 26.49 7.39
N SER A 155 -43.49 26.95 8.63
CA SER A 155 -43.46 28.39 8.97
C SER A 155 -42.20 29.10 8.48
N LEU A 156 -41.09 28.39 8.32
CA LEU A 156 -39.77 28.92 7.94
C LEU A 156 -39.43 28.69 6.47
N GLN A 157 -40.19 27.87 5.75
CA GLN A 157 -40.00 27.67 4.30
C GLN A 157 -40.09 28.96 3.48
N PRO A 158 -41.04 29.89 3.72
CA PRO A 158 -41.06 31.17 3.00
C PRO A 158 -39.79 31.97 3.18
N VAL A 159 -39.19 31.93 4.38
CA VAL A 159 -37.91 32.59 4.70
C VAL A 159 -36.77 31.91 3.97
N ALA A 160 -36.74 30.57 3.92
CA ALA A 160 -35.73 29.82 3.17
C ALA A 160 -35.78 30.13 1.66
N MET A 161 -36.99 30.19 1.08
CA MET A 161 -37.21 30.53 -0.32
C MET A 161 -36.78 31.97 -0.65
N ALA A 162 -37.07 32.91 0.25
CA ALA A 162 -36.62 34.30 0.11
C ALA A 162 -35.08 34.42 0.11
N ASN A 163 -34.38 33.49 0.76
CA ASN A 163 -32.92 33.40 0.77
C ASN A 163 -32.34 32.53 -0.37
N GLY A 164 -33.18 32.09 -1.33
CA GLY A 164 -32.72 31.41 -2.55
C GLY A 164 -32.78 29.88 -2.53
N VAL A 165 -33.39 29.27 -1.50
CA VAL A 165 -33.56 27.80 -1.45
C VAL A 165 -34.68 27.36 -2.40
N SER A 166 -34.39 26.37 -3.23
CA SER A 166 -35.38 25.76 -4.13
C SER A 166 -36.37 24.87 -3.38
N VAL A 167 -37.66 24.96 -3.73
CA VAL A 167 -38.72 24.07 -3.23
C VAL A 167 -38.45 22.62 -3.59
N ASP A 168 -37.93 22.38 -4.80
CA ASP A 168 -37.63 21.02 -5.27
C ASP A 168 -36.52 20.39 -4.44
N ASN A 169 -35.52 21.20 -4.03
CA ASN A 169 -34.46 20.74 -3.14
C ASN A 169 -35.01 20.40 -1.75
N MET A 170 -35.88 21.25 -1.17
CA MET A 170 -36.50 20.95 0.13
C MET A 170 -37.34 19.67 0.08
N ARG A 171 -38.15 19.48 -0.98
CA ARG A 171 -38.93 18.24 -1.17
C ARG A 171 -38.04 17.02 -1.35
N LEU A 172 -36.96 17.13 -2.11
CA LEU A 172 -35.99 16.05 -2.29
C LEU A 172 -35.33 15.67 -0.96
N SER A 173 -34.90 16.66 -0.18
CA SER A 173 -34.33 16.47 1.15
C SER A 173 -35.33 15.84 2.12
N GLU A 174 -36.60 16.23 2.07
CA GLU A 174 -37.66 15.61 2.88
C GLU A 174 -37.87 14.13 2.54
N GLY A 175 -37.84 13.79 1.24
CA GLY A 175 -37.88 12.40 0.78
C GLY A 175 -36.69 11.58 1.30
N ARG A 176 -35.47 12.14 1.20
CA ARG A 176 -34.24 11.51 1.71
C ARG A 176 -34.25 11.34 3.23
N LEU A 177 -34.81 12.30 3.96
CA LEU A 177 -34.92 12.24 5.42
C LEU A 177 -35.83 11.08 5.85
N ARG A 178 -36.99 10.93 5.19
CA ARG A 178 -37.89 9.79 5.41
C ARG A 178 -37.23 8.46 5.06
N GLU A 179 -36.53 8.40 3.94
CA GLU A 179 -35.79 7.19 3.55
C GLU A 179 -34.72 6.80 4.58
N LEU A 180 -34.01 7.79 5.12
CA LEU A 180 -32.97 7.57 6.11
C LEU A 180 -33.56 7.13 7.46
N SER A 181 -34.65 7.76 7.90
CA SER A 181 -35.33 7.40 9.16
C SER A 181 -35.92 5.99 9.15
N ASP A 182 -36.38 5.52 7.99
CA ASP A 182 -36.94 4.16 7.86
C ASP A 182 -35.85 3.07 7.91
N ALA A 183 -34.60 3.43 7.61
CA ALA A 183 -33.51 2.47 7.42
C ALA A 183 -32.45 2.44 8.52
N VAL A 184 -32.37 3.48 9.35
CA VAL A 184 -31.31 3.64 10.36
C VAL A 184 -31.95 3.93 11.72
N SER A 185 -31.52 3.22 12.75
CA SER A 185 -31.94 3.49 14.14
C SER A 185 -30.86 4.23 14.92
N TYR A 186 -31.27 4.98 15.95
CA TYR A 186 -30.33 5.65 16.86
C TYR A 186 -29.39 4.66 17.53
N ALA A 187 -29.93 3.54 18.05
CA ALA A 187 -29.15 2.53 18.76
C ALA A 187 -28.03 1.94 17.91
N GLU A 188 -28.34 1.55 16.67
CA GLU A 188 -27.37 0.99 15.73
C GLU A 188 -26.29 2.02 15.35
N LEU A 189 -26.69 3.26 15.08
CA LEU A 189 -25.75 4.31 14.68
C LEU A 189 -24.80 4.65 15.83
N VAL A 190 -25.31 4.81 17.05
CA VAL A 190 -24.51 5.13 18.23
C VAL A 190 -23.51 4.02 18.54
N GLU A 191 -23.90 2.75 18.46
CA GLU A 191 -23.01 1.61 18.69
C GLU A 191 -21.78 1.62 17.76
N ARG A 192 -21.95 2.09 16.53
CA ARG A 192 -20.86 2.19 15.55
C ARG A 192 -20.00 3.45 15.70
N LEU A 193 -20.46 4.44 16.45
CA LEU A 193 -19.75 5.70 16.65
C LEU A 193 -18.82 5.64 17.88
N PRO A 194 -17.63 6.27 17.81
CA PRO A 194 -16.67 6.24 18.90
C PRO A 194 -17.18 7.00 20.12
N ASP A 195 -16.84 6.52 21.31
CA ASP A 195 -17.08 7.23 22.59
C ASP A 195 -16.05 8.34 22.87
N GLN A 196 -15.19 8.63 21.88
CA GLN A 196 -14.14 9.64 21.99
C GLN A 196 -14.70 11.04 21.76
N TRP A 197 -14.40 11.94 22.69
CA TRP A 197 -14.80 13.34 22.65
C TRP A 197 -13.66 14.22 22.17
N LEU A 198 -13.98 15.24 21.39
CA LEU A 198 -13.03 16.29 21.06
C LEU A 198 -12.59 17.01 22.35
N PRO A 199 -11.33 17.46 22.42
CA PRO A 199 -10.85 18.22 23.57
C PRO A 199 -11.68 19.49 23.74
N ALA A 200 -11.79 19.93 25.00
CA ALA A 200 -12.37 21.22 25.31
C ALA A 200 -11.62 22.30 24.53
N PHE A 201 -12.37 23.16 23.86
CA PHE A 201 -11.79 24.23 23.05
C PHE A 201 -11.32 25.36 23.97
N ASP A 202 -10.01 25.57 24.03
CA ASP A 202 -9.41 26.80 24.56
C ASP A 202 -9.07 27.74 23.38
N PRO A 203 -9.80 28.85 23.22
CA PRO A 203 -9.56 29.81 22.13
C PRO A 203 -8.20 30.52 22.24
N GLN A 204 -7.69 30.75 23.45
CA GLN A 204 -6.39 31.42 23.63
C GLN A 204 -5.26 30.47 23.26
N ALA A 205 -5.28 29.24 23.77
CA ALA A 205 -4.31 28.22 23.38
C ALA A 205 -4.38 27.92 21.87
N ALA A 206 -5.57 27.89 21.27
CA ALA A 206 -5.75 27.71 19.82
C ALA A 206 -5.10 28.84 19.00
N ARG A 207 -5.35 30.11 19.36
CA ARG A 207 -4.74 31.28 18.71
C ARG A 207 -3.21 31.27 18.84
N LEU A 208 -2.69 30.86 19.99
CA LEU A 208 -1.24 30.71 20.21
C LEU A 208 -0.65 29.57 19.38
N ALA A 209 -1.29 28.40 19.34
CA ALA A 209 -0.84 27.23 18.58
C ALA A 209 -0.80 27.50 17.07
N MET A 210 -1.80 28.21 16.52
CA MET A 210 -1.79 28.66 15.13
C MET A 210 -0.59 29.54 14.79
N ASN A 211 -0.23 30.46 15.68
CA ASN A 211 0.90 31.36 15.47
C ASN A 211 2.25 30.65 15.62
N LEU A 212 2.30 29.49 16.28
CA LEU A 212 3.53 28.76 16.62
C LEU A 212 3.77 27.50 15.77
N SER A 213 2.90 27.17 14.80
CA SER A 213 2.96 25.90 14.05
C SER A 213 2.93 24.66 14.97
N ILE A 214 2.28 24.72 16.13
CA ILE A 214 2.18 23.61 17.10
C ILE A 214 0.87 22.86 16.85
N ASN A 215 0.87 21.52 16.83
CA ASN A 215 -0.39 20.77 16.75
C ASN A 215 -1.16 20.85 18.08
N TYR A 216 -2.49 20.83 18.01
CA TYR A 216 -3.37 21.11 19.16
C TYR A 216 -3.33 20.07 20.29
N ASN A 217 -2.56 18.98 20.13
CA ASN A 217 -2.37 17.96 21.17
C ASN A 217 -1.19 18.25 22.11
N GLY A 218 -0.53 19.41 21.98
CA GLY A 218 0.56 19.83 22.86
C GLY A 218 1.88 19.10 22.63
N GLN A 219 2.01 18.32 21.56
CA GLN A 219 3.32 17.84 21.13
C GLN A 219 4.03 18.95 20.37
N LEU A 220 5.24 19.30 20.82
CA LEU A 220 6.17 20.00 19.96
C LEU A 220 6.34 19.14 18.71
N LEU A 221 6.09 19.71 17.52
CA LEU A 221 6.74 19.19 16.32
C LEU A 221 8.23 19.24 16.66
N ASP A 222 8.87 18.07 16.78
CA ASP A 222 10.30 18.01 17.05
C ASP A 222 10.98 18.98 16.10
N ALA A 223 11.76 19.94 16.62
CA ALA A 223 12.46 20.93 15.79
C ALA A 223 13.49 20.28 14.83
N ASN A 224 13.75 18.98 15.00
CA ASN A 224 14.55 18.13 14.11
C ASN A 224 13.71 17.25 13.16
N SER A 225 12.38 17.31 13.23
CA SER A 225 11.52 16.80 12.17
C SER A 225 11.40 17.91 11.12
N PRO A 226 11.95 17.73 9.90
CA PRO A 226 11.72 18.72 8.85
C PRO A 226 10.22 18.90 8.70
N ASN A 227 9.76 20.16 8.62
CA ASN A 227 8.40 20.53 8.28
C ASN A 227 7.86 19.57 7.21
N GLN A 228 7.11 18.55 7.61
CA GLN A 228 6.22 17.85 6.70
C GLN A 228 4.92 18.62 6.72
N ALA A 229 4.98 19.87 6.26
CA ALA A 229 4.04 20.21 5.22
C ALA A 229 4.24 19.09 4.19
N VAL A 230 3.25 18.22 4.04
CA VAL A 230 3.23 17.34 2.88
C VAL A 230 3.05 18.29 1.70
N GLU A 231 4.14 18.88 1.23
CA GLU A 231 4.19 19.37 -0.13
C GLU A 231 3.95 18.14 -1.00
N PRO A 232 3.00 18.21 -1.96
CA PRO A 232 2.85 17.14 -2.92
C PRO A 232 4.23 16.89 -3.55
N PRO A 233 4.64 15.64 -3.79
CA PRO A 233 5.84 15.39 -4.56
C PRO A 233 5.63 16.05 -5.93
N THR A 234 6.24 17.22 -6.12
CA THR A 234 6.19 17.97 -7.38
C THR A 234 6.96 17.22 -8.48
N VAL A 235 7.66 16.15 -8.12
CA VAL A 235 8.32 15.22 -9.02
C VAL A 235 8.14 13.81 -8.45
N LEU A 236 7.48 12.92 -9.20
CA LEU A 236 7.59 11.48 -9.01
C LEU A 236 9.08 11.17 -8.81
N PRO A 237 9.52 10.45 -7.76
CA PRO A 237 10.90 10.04 -7.69
C PRO A 237 11.21 9.30 -9.01
N PRO A 238 12.26 9.72 -9.76
CA PRO A 238 12.62 8.98 -10.95
C PRO A 238 12.83 7.53 -10.52
N LEU A 239 12.30 6.58 -11.29
CA LEU A 239 12.61 5.17 -11.16
C LEU A 239 14.14 5.05 -11.10
N GLN A 240 14.69 4.98 -9.89
CA GLN A 240 16.11 4.76 -9.71
C GLN A 240 16.33 3.33 -10.18
N GLN A 241 16.85 3.19 -11.40
CA GLN A 241 17.49 1.97 -11.84
C GLN A 241 18.58 1.65 -10.81
N ARG A 242 18.23 0.81 -9.84
CA ARG A 242 19.16 0.37 -8.80
C ARG A 242 20.12 -0.60 -9.46
N THR A 243 21.27 -0.11 -9.91
CA THR A 243 22.47 -0.94 -10.06
C THR A 243 22.75 -1.57 -8.71
N GLN A 244 22.59 -2.89 -8.66
CA GLN A 244 22.78 -3.70 -7.47
C GLN A 244 24.28 -3.76 -7.13
N GLN A 245 24.63 -3.45 -5.89
CA GLN A 245 25.88 -3.94 -5.30
C GLN A 245 25.54 -4.52 -3.92
N PRO A 246 25.82 -5.81 -3.64
CA PRO A 246 25.54 -6.40 -2.35
C PRO A 246 26.42 -5.77 -1.27
N ALA A 247 25.82 -5.46 -0.12
CA ALA A 247 26.53 -4.98 1.06
C ALA A 247 27.46 -6.07 1.61
N ALA A 248 28.76 -5.76 1.71
CA ALA A 248 29.71 -6.53 2.51
C ALA A 248 29.51 -6.26 4.02
N PRO A 249 29.78 -7.23 4.91
CA PRO A 249 29.61 -7.04 6.35
C PRO A 249 30.64 -6.06 6.93
N GLN A 250 30.16 -5.09 7.71
CA GLN A 250 30.96 -4.06 8.37
C GLN A 250 31.73 -4.62 9.57
N SER A 251 33.05 -4.38 9.60
CA SER A 251 33.89 -4.53 10.79
C SER A 251 34.08 -3.19 11.49
N ASN A 252 33.72 -3.13 12.77
CA ASN A 252 33.90 -2.00 13.69
C ASN A 252 35.37 -1.57 13.86
N SER A 253 35.62 -0.25 14.00
CA SER A 253 36.49 0.46 14.98
C SER A 253 36.86 1.89 14.44
N PRO A 254 37.38 2.86 15.24
CA PRO A 254 36.60 4.04 15.65
C PRO A 254 37.12 5.37 15.08
N GLN A 255 36.27 6.40 15.25
CA GLN A 255 36.47 7.84 15.00
C GLN A 255 37.79 8.44 15.51
N PRO A 256 38.23 9.56 14.92
CA PRO A 256 38.20 10.82 15.70
C PRO A 256 37.66 12.07 14.96
N ALA A 257 37.16 13.00 15.80
CA ALA A 257 36.76 14.42 15.71
C ALA A 257 37.60 15.35 14.76
N GLU A 258 37.23 16.55 14.29
CA GLU A 258 36.09 17.52 14.40
C GLU A 258 36.32 18.71 13.40
N VAL A 259 35.24 19.26 12.77
CA VAL A 259 34.90 20.73 12.56
C VAL A 259 35.72 21.59 11.53
N PRO A 260 35.18 22.65 10.83
CA PRO A 260 33.87 22.89 10.18
C PRO A 260 33.88 23.64 8.79
N GLN A 261 32.69 23.75 8.17
CA GLN A 261 32.13 24.91 7.43
C GLN A 261 32.46 25.28 5.95
N GLN A 262 31.35 25.56 5.24
CA GLN A 262 31.09 26.54 4.16
C GLN A 262 31.03 26.09 2.67
N ALA A 263 29.77 26.02 2.20
CA ALA A 263 29.18 26.53 0.94
C ALA A 263 30.02 26.60 -0.36
N ALA A 264 29.54 25.92 -1.41
CA ALA A 264 29.31 26.53 -2.72
C ALA A 264 28.57 25.56 -3.66
N ILE A 265 27.52 26.07 -4.31
CA ILE A 265 26.87 25.49 -5.49
C ILE A 265 27.80 25.70 -6.69
N SER A 266 28.06 24.65 -7.49
CA SER A 266 28.43 24.78 -8.90
C SER A 266 28.23 23.47 -9.64
N GLN A 267 27.35 23.50 -10.64
CA GLN A 267 27.18 22.48 -11.65
C GLN A 267 28.37 22.53 -12.61
N THR A 268 29.01 21.38 -12.87
CA THR A 268 29.91 21.20 -14.02
C THR A 268 29.56 19.88 -14.70
N TYR A 269 28.92 19.97 -15.87
CA TYR A 269 28.86 18.88 -16.83
C TYR A 269 30.26 18.74 -17.46
N GLY A 270 30.88 17.57 -17.29
CA GLY A 270 32.15 17.22 -17.90
C GLY A 270 32.12 15.80 -18.44
N ASN A 271 32.10 15.68 -19.77
CA ASN A 271 32.26 14.44 -20.53
C ASN A 271 33.50 13.66 -20.07
N GLY A 272 33.32 12.37 -19.78
CA GLY A 272 34.40 11.39 -19.62
C GLY A 272 33.98 10.08 -20.26
N LEU A 273 34.50 9.80 -21.45
CA LEU A 273 34.42 8.50 -22.12
C LEU A 273 35.01 7.44 -21.20
N VAL A 274 34.22 6.44 -20.80
CA VAL A 274 34.69 5.30 -19.99
C VAL A 274 35.54 4.40 -20.88
N ASN A 275 36.73 4.10 -20.38
CA ASN A 275 37.77 3.28 -20.98
C ASN A 275 37.34 1.80 -21.04
N ALA A 276 37.57 1.13 -22.16
CA ALA A 276 37.05 -0.21 -22.46
C ALA A 276 37.78 -1.37 -21.73
N ASN A 277 38.41 -1.13 -20.58
CA ASN A 277 39.23 -2.11 -19.86
C ASN A 277 38.75 -2.48 -18.45
N ASP A 278 37.63 -1.94 -17.96
CA ASP A 278 37.08 -2.28 -16.64
C ASP A 278 35.94 -3.32 -16.72
N LEU A 279 36.21 -4.46 -17.36
CA LEU A 279 35.39 -5.67 -17.22
C LEU A 279 35.84 -6.40 -15.94
N PRO A 280 34.96 -6.73 -14.99
CA PRO A 280 35.31 -7.59 -13.87
C PRO A 280 35.77 -8.94 -14.42
N GLN A 281 37.02 -9.32 -14.14
CA GLN A 281 37.47 -10.69 -14.33
C GLN A 281 36.61 -11.60 -13.45
N LEU A 282 35.76 -12.40 -14.09
CA LEU A 282 35.09 -13.54 -13.46
C LEU A 282 36.18 -14.53 -13.06
N ASP A 283 36.54 -14.53 -11.77
CA ASP A 283 37.45 -15.50 -11.17
C ASP A 283 36.80 -16.89 -11.23
N ALA A 284 37.34 -17.76 -12.07
CA ALA A 284 36.79 -19.07 -12.42
C ALA A 284 37.06 -20.16 -11.35
N SER A 285 37.27 -19.78 -10.08
CA SER A 285 37.66 -20.70 -9.00
C SER A 285 36.64 -20.86 -7.88
N GLN A 286 35.45 -20.25 -7.97
CA GLN A 286 34.35 -20.52 -7.03
C GLN A 286 33.41 -21.60 -7.59
N GLN A 287 33.58 -22.82 -7.09
CA GLN A 287 32.58 -23.89 -7.17
C GLN A 287 31.23 -23.34 -6.68
N PRO A 288 30.12 -23.52 -7.42
CA PRO A 288 28.82 -23.09 -6.96
C PRO A 288 28.45 -23.99 -5.78
N THR A 289 28.67 -23.49 -4.56
CA THR A 289 28.05 -24.05 -3.36
C THR A 289 26.56 -24.09 -3.61
N GLY A 290 25.97 -25.29 -3.54
CA GLY A 290 24.56 -25.53 -3.83
C GLY A 290 23.70 -24.44 -3.21
N VAL A 291 22.93 -23.76 -4.06
CA VAL A 291 21.87 -22.83 -3.69
C VAL A 291 20.96 -23.59 -2.73
N ASN A 292 21.07 -23.31 -1.43
CA ASN A 292 20.25 -23.96 -0.44
C ASN A 292 18.81 -23.45 -0.63
N LEU A 293 17.97 -24.28 -1.27
CA LEU A 293 16.61 -23.93 -1.65
C LEU A 293 15.80 -23.36 -0.47
N ASP A 294 16.08 -23.80 0.76
CA ASP A 294 15.43 -23.28 1.97
C ASP A 294 15.81 -21.83 2.31
N ASP A 295 17.07 -21.44 2.07
CA ASP A 295 17.57 -20.08 2.28
C ASP A 295 17.02 -19.11 1.22
N TYR A 296 16.85 -19.61 -0.01
CA TYR A 296 16.20 -18.88 -1.10
C TYR A 296 14.68 -18.77 -0.89
N LEU A 297 13.98 -19.85 -0.52
CA LEU A 297 12.55 -19.85 -0.17
C LEU A 297 12.25 -18.95 1.05
N GLY A 298 13.16 -18.92 2.03
CA GLY A 298 13.10 -18.02 3.18
C GLY A 298 13.13 -16.54 2.79
N GLY A 299 13.93 -16.17 1.78
CA GLY A 299 14.03 -14.81 1.25
C GLY A 299 12.73 -14.28 0.65
N TYR A 300 11.97 -15.12 -0.07
CA TYR A 300 10.68 -14.69 -0.66
C TYR A 300 9.59 -14.50 0.39
N ALA A 301 9.50 -15.41 1.36
CA ALA A 301 8.59 -15.26 2.48
C ALA A 301 8.93 -14.01 3.32
N ALA A 302 10.22 -13.66 3.42
CA ALA A 302 10.66 -12.42 4.04
C ALA A 302 10.23 -11.18 3.23
N ASN A 303 10.37 -11.18 1.91
CA ASN A 303 9.98 -10.06 1.04
C ASN A 303 8.47 -9.80 1.06
N ALA A 304 7.64 -10.84 0.98
CA ALA A 304 6.18 -10.70 1.06
C ALA A 304 5.72 -10.15 2.42
N ARG A 305 6.36 -10.61 3.52
CA ARG A 305 6.12 -10.06 4.87
C ARG A 305 6.58 -8.61 4.97
N GLU A 306 7.68 -8.25 4.32
CA GLU A 306 8.18 -6.87 4.30
C GLU A 306 7.21 -5.95 3.55
N GLN A 307 6.68 -6.39 2.41
CA GLN A 307 5.66 -5.64 1.64
C GLN A 307 4.37 -5.44 2.44
N ALA A 308 3.88 -6.47 3.13
CA ALA A 308 2.70 -6.36 4.00
C ALA A 308 2.94 -5.34 5.14
N LYS A 309 4.12 -5.35 5.75
CA LYS A 309 4.52 -4.36 6.77
C LYS A 309 4.58 -2.93 6.21
N ARG A 310 5.06 -2.76 4.97
CA ARG A 310 5.05 -1.46 4.30
C ARG A 310 3.63 -0.96 4.07
N GLY A 311 2.73 -1.82 3.60
CA GLY A 311 1.31 -1.46 3.42
C GLY A 311 0.64 -1.01 4.71
N GLU A 312 0.90 -1.71 5.83
CA GLU A 312 0.44 -1.31 7.16
C GLU A 312 1.01 0.06 7.57
N THR A 313 2.32 0.24 7.42
CA THR A 313 2.99 1.49 7.76
C THR A 313 2.42 2.65 6.95
N GLU A 314 2.14 2.42 5.66
CA GLU A 314 1.59 3.42 4.76
C GLU A 314 0.14 3.76 5.10
N PHE A 315 -0.68 2.77 5.43
CA PHE A 315 -2.03 2.99 5.96
C PHE A 315 -2.01 3.86 7.21
N GLN A 316 -1.15 3.55 8.18
CA GLN A 316 -1.01 4.35 9.40
C GLN A 316 -0.55 5.79 9.11
N ARG A 317 0.36 6.00 8.14
CA ARG A 317 0.80 7.34 7.72
C ARG A 317 -0.36 8.16 7.14
N ARG A 318 -1.13 7.57 6.21
CA ARG A 318 -2.31 8.22 5.62
C ARG A 318 -3.36 8.57 6.68
N THR A 319 -3.66 7.64 7.58
CA THR A 319 -4.62 7.88 8.68
C THR A 319 -4.17 9.01 9.61
N ARG A 320 -2.87 9.10 9.93
CA ARG A 320 -2.33 10.20 10.75
C ARG A 320 -2.43 11.56 10.03
N ALA A 321 -2.14 11.60 8.73
CA ALA A 321 -2.25 12.81 7.92
C ALA A 321 -3.70 13.32 7.83
N LEU A 322 -4.66 12.40 7.69
CA LEU A 322 -6.08 12.74 7.73
C LEU A 322 -6.48 13.34 9.08
N ASN A 323 -6.12 12.68 10.18
CA ASN A 323 -6.48 13.12 11.52
C ASN A 323 -5.88 14.50 11.85
N SER A 324 -4.64 14.77 11.43
CA SER A 324 -4.01 16.08 11.63
C SER A 324 -4.68 17.19 10.81
N PHE A 325 -5.06 16.90 9.56
CA PHE A 325 -5.78 17.84 8.70
C PHE A 325 -7.20 18.13 9.22
N ALA A 326 -7.95 17.09 9.61
CA ALA A 326 -9.28 17.27 10.20
C ALA A 326 -9.22 18.10 11.48
N GLN A 327 -8.22 17.86 12.34
CA GLN A 327 -8.02 18.64 13.56
C GLN A 327 -7.74 20.12 13.27
N SER A 328 -6.90 20.44 12.28
CA SER A 328 -6.59 21.83 11.94
C SER A 328 -7.80 22.57 11.36
N GLN A 329 -8.62 21.88 10.55
CA GLN A 329 -9.88 22.41 10.03
C GLN A 329 -10.89 22.70 11.16
N ILE A 330 -11.05 21.79 12.12
CA ILE A 330 -11.91 22.00 13.30
C ILE A 330 -11.47 23.24 14.08
N VAL A 331 -10.17 23.40 14.34
CA VAL A 331 -9.64 24.55 15.08
C VAL A 331 -9.86 25.86 14.31
N GLN A 332 -9.59 25.88 13.00
CA GLN A 332 -9.86 27.03 12.14
C GLN A 332 -11.33 27.43 12.21
N GLN A 333 -12.24 26.46 12.02
CA GLN A 333 -13.67 26.72 12.01
C GLN A 333 -14.17 27.19 13.38
N ARG A 334 -13.67 26.62 14.48
CA ARG A 334 -14.04 27.06 15.84
C ARG A 334 -13.52 28.46 16.16
N LEU A 335 -12.33 28.84 15.70
CA LEU A 335 -11.81 30.19 15.90
C LEU A 335 -12.63 31.26 15.16
N VAL A 336 -13.13 30.93 13.96
CA VAL A 336 -14.04 31.80 13.20
C VAL A 336 -15.41 31.91 13.87
N ASN A 337 -15.87 30.85 14.55
CA ASN A 337 -17.20 30.75 15.14
C ASN A 337 -17.21 30.79 16.68
N ASP A 338 -16.13 31.24 17.34
CA ASP A 338 -15.95 31.25 18.81
C ASP A 338 -17.13 31.96 19.52
N ASP A 339 -17.68 32.97 18.85
CA ASP A 339 -18.78 33.78 19.36
C ASP A 339 -20.18 33.22 19.06
N VAL A 340 -20.33 32.10 18.34
CA VAL A 340 -21.62 31.49 17.99
C VAL A 340 -21.89 30.29 18.89
N THR A 341 -22.39 30.54 20.09
CA THR A 341 -22.88 29.50 21.00
C THR A 341 -24.37 29.72 21.29
N PHE A 342 -25.20 28.71 21.03
CA PHE A 342 -26.67 28.82 21.07
C PHE A 342 -27.20 29.15 22.47
N ASP A 343 -26.53 28.66 23.50
CA ASP A 343 -26.87 28.92 24.90
C ASP A 343 -25.60 28.70 25.74
N ALA A 344 -25.11 29.77 26.38
CA ALA A 344 -23.91 29.68 27.24
C ALA A 344 -24.15 28.85 28.51
N SER A 345 -25.41 28.55 28.84
CA SER A 345 -25.78 27.70 29.97
C SER A 345 -25.77 26.20 29.63
N GLN A 346 -25.80 25.85 28.34
CA GLN A 346 -25.81 24.45 27.93
C GLN A 346 -24.40 23.91 27.70
N VAL A 347 -24.13 22.75 28.31
CA VAL A 347 -22.89 22.01 28.09
C VAL A 347 -22.94 21.41 26.68
N VAL A 348 -22.02 21.85 25.82
CA VAL A 348 -21.84 21.29 24.47
C VAL A 348 -20.54 20.51 24.41
N ARG A 349 -20.62 19.24 24.00
CA ARG A 349 -19.45 18.39 23.76
C ARG A 349 -19.61 17.66 22.44
N GLU A 350 -18.67 17.85 21.53
CA GLU A 350 -18.66 17.19 20.22
C GLU A 350 -17.74 15.97 20.25
N GLY A 351 -18.21 14.86 19.69
CA GLY A 351 -17.47 13.61 19.49
C GLY A 351 -16.64 13.64 18.22
N VAL A 352 -15.74 12.66 18.08
CA VAL A 352 -14.97 12.46 16.85
C VAL A 352 -15.90 11.99 15.73
N THR A 353 -15.84 12.66 14.58
CA THR A 353 -16.59 12.28 13.37
C THR A 353 -16.02 11.02 12.75
N ARG A 354 -16.88 10.07 12.40
CA ARG A 354 -16.50 8.77 11.83
C ARG A 354 -17.36 8.42 10.60
N PRO A 355 -16.74 7.95 9.50
CA PRO A 355 -17.46 7.34 8.40
C PRO A 355 -17.86 5.90 8.74
N VAL A 356 -19.11 5.54 8.47
CA VAL A 356 -19.70 4.22 8.79
C VAL A 356 -20.68 3.78 7.72
N TRP A 357 -20.70 2.48 7.43
CA TRP A 357 -21.75 1.84 6.64
C TRP A 357 -22.90 1.37 7.53
N ILE A 358 -24.12 1.80 7.22
CA ILE A 358 -25.37 1.23 7.77
C ILE A 358 -26.19 0.70 6.59
N GLY A 359 -26.35 -0.62 6.50
CA GLY A 359 -26.85 -1.28 5.31
C GLY A 359 -26.03 -0.88 4.07
N SER A 360 -26.66 -0.24 3.09
CA SER A 360 -26.02 0.27 1.86
C SER A 360 -25.72 1.77 1.91
N ARG A 361 -25.85 2.43 3.07
CA ARG A 361 -25.70 3.89 3.21
C ARG A 361 -24.38 4.21 3.91
N LEU A 362 -23.59 5.09 3.30
CA LEU A 362 -22.36 5.60 3.88
C LEU A 362 -22.66 6.91 4.62
N LEU A 363 -22.55 6.87 5.94
CA LEU A 363 -22.81 8.02 6.80
C LEU A 363 -21.50 8.53 7.40
N LEU A 364 -21.34 9.85 7.46
CA LEU A 364 -20.30 10.51 8.22
C LEU A 364 -20.96 11.15 9.43
N ALA A 365 -20.77 10.60 10.63
CA ALA A 365 -21.53 11.00 11.81
C ALA A 365 -20.67 11.11 13.06
N ARG A 366 -21.18 11.84 14.05
CA ARG A 366 -20.54 12.05 15.36
C ARG A 366 -21.59 12.18 16.45
N ARG A 367 -21.19 11.87 17.68
CA ARG A 367 -21.98 12.14 18.88
C ARG A 367 -21.86 13.60 19.27
N VAL A 368 -22.93 14.23 19.73
CA VAL A 368 -22.89 15.57 20.31
C VAL A 368 -23.75 15.57 21.56
N VAL A 369 -23.16 15.99 22.68
CA VAL A 369 -23.92 16.32 23.89
C VAL A 369 -24.38 17.75 23.75
N TYR A 370 -25.68 17.98 23.86
CA TYR A 370 -26.31 19.29 23.90
C TYR A 370 -27.29 19.31 25.08
N GLY A 371 -26.95 20.08 26.12
CA GLY A 371 -27.69 20.04 27.38
C GLY A 371 -27.55 18.69 28.07
N GLU A 372 -28.67 17.99 28.31
CA GLU A 372 -28.70 16.65 28.91
C GLU A 372 -28.80 15.50 27.89
N GLN A 373 -28.93 15.83 26.60
CA GLN A 373 -29.15 14.84 25.54
C GLN A 373 -27.86 14.57 24.76
N THR A 374 -27.64 13.30 24.40
CA THR A 374 -26.61 12.90 23.43
C THR A 374 -27.27 12.62 22.09
N LEU A 375 -27.21 13.57 21.19
CA LEU A 375 -27.71 13.45 19.83
C LEU A 375 -26.59 13.00 18.88
N VAL A 376 -26.97 12.54 17.69
CA VAL A 376 -26.06 12.22 16.59
C VAL A 376 -26.23 13.26 15.50
N GLN A 377 -25.13 13.84 15.03
CA GLN A 377 -25.09 14.75 13.89
C GLN A 377 -24.22 14.17 12.79
N GLY A 378 -24.62 14.36 11.54
CA GLY A 378 -23.83 13.88 10.44
C GLY A 378 -24.46 14.12 9.08
N CYS A 379 -23.85 13.51 8.07
CA CYS A 379 -24.34 13.57 6.72
C CYS A 379 -24.34 12.19 6.06
N TRP A 380 -25.29 12.01 5.15
CA TRP A 380 -25.36 10.87 4.26
C TRP A 380 -24.59 11.19 2.99
N LEU A 381 -23.51 10.46 2.74
CA LEU A 381 -22.62 10.65 1.59
C LEU A 381 -23.21 10.00 0.32
N ASP A 382 -23.05 10.68 -0.81
CA ASP A 382 -23.35 10.13 -2.13
C ASP A 382 -22.21 9.19 -2.55
N TRP A 383 -22.31 7.93 -2.12
CA TRP A 383 -21.28 6.94 -2.39
C TRP A 383 -21.08 6.70 -3.89
N GLU A 384 -22.14 6.65 -4.69
CA GLU A 384 -22.01 6.37 -6.12
C GLU A 384 -21.26 7.50 -6.84
N ARG A 385 -21.55 8.77 -6.49
CA ARG A 385 -20.82 9.91 -7.04
C ARG A 385 -19.37 9.95 -6.56
N LEU A 386 -19.12 9.68 -5.27
CA LEU A 386 -17.76 9.60 -4.72
C LEU A 386 -16.96 8.47 -5.40
N LYS A 387 -17.55 7.29 -5.56
CA LYS A 387 -16.93 6.14 -6.23
C LYS A 387 -16.52 6.49 -7.66
N GLN A 388 -17.40 7.13 -8.44
CA GLN A 388 -17.10 7.55 -9.81
C GLN A 388 -15.93 8.53 -9.86
N MET A 389 -15.91 9.52 -8.98
CA MET A 389 -14.83 10.50 -8.89
C MET A 389 -13.49 9.82 -8.54
N LEU A 390 -13.48 8.93 -7.54
CA LEU A 390 -12.27 8.25 -7.11
C LEU A 390 -11.68 7.33 -8.16
N LEU A 391 -12.54 6.58 -8.86
CA LEU A 391 -12.11 5.70 -9.95
C LEU A 391 -11.59 6.49 -11.15
N ALA A 392 -12.19 7.63 -11.46
CA ALA A 392 -11.71 8.52 -12.52
C ALA A 392 -10.30 9.07 -12.20
N GLU A 393 -10.04 9.43 -10.94
CA GLU A 393 -8.76 10.01 -10.49
C GLU A 393 -7.57 9.04 -10.62
N VAL A 394 -7.82 7.74 -10.55
CA VAL A 394 -6.76 6.71 -10.62
C VAL A 394 -6.80 5.87 -11.88
N ALA A 395 -7.63 6.22 -12.86
CA ALA A 395 -7.83 5.42 -14.06
C ALA A 395 -6.54 5.19 -14.87
N ASP A 396 -5.56 6.10 -14.74
CA ASP A 396 -4.22 5.98 -15.33
C ASP A 396 -3.35 4.92 -14.64
N LEU A 397 -3.54 4.71 -13.33
CA LEU A 397 -2.79 3.74 -12.53
C LEU A 397 -3.48 2.37 -12.48
N LEU A 398 -4.80 2.37 -12.25
CA LEU A 398 -5.61 1.16 -12.05
C LEU A 398 -6.91 1.27 -12.87
N PRO A 399 -6.86 1.05 -14.20
CA PRO A 399 -8.03 1.25 -15.08
C PRO A 399 -9.19 0.30 -14.79
N ASN A 400 -8.89 -0.89 -14.24
CA ASN A 400 -9.87 -1.92 -13.90
C ASN A 400 -10.12 -2.01 -12.38
N ALA A 401 -9.82 -0.96 -11.63
CA ALA A 401 -10.06 -0.96 -10.18
C ALA A 401 -11.55 -1.02 -9.86
N GLU A 402 -11.88 -1.78 -8.81
CA GLU A 402 -13.21 -1.78 -8.20
C GLU A 402 -13.09 -1.43 -6.72
N LEU A 403 -14.03 -0.61 -6.23
CA LEU A 403 -14.13 -0.22 -4.83
C LEU A 403 -15.28 -0.97 -4.15
N THR A 404 -14.97 -1.62 -3.02
CA THR A 404 -15.92 -2.41 -2.22
C THR A 404 -15.99 -1.90 -0.78
N PRO A 405 -17.18 -1.91 -0.15
CA PRO A 405 -17.34 -1.48 1.24
C PRO A 405 -16.65 -2.45 2.20
N VAL A 406 -16.12 -1.91 3.29
CA VAL A 406 -15.58 -2.66 4.42
C VAL A 406 -16.58 -2.56 5.57
N LEU A 407 -17.36 -3.62 5.77
CA LEU A 407 -18.43 -3.66 6.80
C LEU A 407 -17.91 -4.08 8.18
N ASP A 408 -16.80 -4.81 8.20
CA ASP A 408 -16.09 -5.27 9.39
C ASP A 408 -14.63 -4.84 9.28
N GLU A 409 -14.19 -3.99 10.21
CA GLU A 409 -12.83 -3.47 10.22
C GLU A 409 -11.78 -4.55 10.49
N THR A 410 -12.17 -5.67 11.11
CA THR A 410 -11.26 -6.81 11.30
C THR A 410 -10.92 -7.50 9.98
N LEU A 411 -11.73 -7.29 8.94
CA LEU A 411 -11.52 -7.78 7.58
C LEU A 411 -10.81 -6.76 6.69
N ALA A 412 -10.51 -5.56 7.20
CA ALA A 412 -9.77 -4.55 6.46
C ALA A 412 -8.33 -5.03 6.25
N THR A 413 -7.95 -5.29 4.99
CA THR A 413 -6.54 -5.49 4.64
C THR A 413 -5.88 -4.11 4.54
N PRO A 414 -5.00 -3.70 5.47
CA PRO A 414 -4.58 -2.31 5.62
C PRO A 414 -3.90 -1.73 4.36
N GLY A 415 -3.18 -2.57 3.61
CA GLY A 415 -2.56 -2.23 2.32
C GLY A 415 -3.52 -2.11 1.12
N ARG A 416 -4.82 -2.25 1.32
CA ARG A 416 -5.85 -2.12 0.26
C ARG A 416 -7.03 -1.24 0.65
N ALA A 417 -7.11 -0.83 1.91
CA ALA A 417 -8.15 0.06 2.41
C ALA A 417 -7.77 1.54 2.20
N LEU A 418 -8.79 2.36 1.97
CA LEU A 418 -8.69 3.80 2.11
C LEU A 418 -8.56 4.15 3.59
N ALA A 419 -7.76 5.18 3.88
CA ALA A 419 -7.64 5.71 5.24
C ALA A 419 -8.82 6.63 5.58
N THR A 420 -9.42 7.26 4.57
CA THR A 420 -10.50 8.25 4.71
C THR A 420 -11.90 7.66 4.84
N LEU A 421 -12.16 6.53 4.19
CA LEU A 421 -13.47 5.89 4.13
C LEU A 421 -13.35 4.38 4.35
N PRO A 422 -14.38 3.71 4.93
CA PRO A 422 -14.41 2.26 5.14
C PRO A 422 -14.64 1.51 3.81
N VAL A 423 -13.68 1.62 2.90
CA VAL A 423 -13.72 1.11 1.53
C VAL A 423 -12.35 0.54 1.17
N ARG A 424 -12.32 -0.50 0.34
CA ARG A 424 -11.08 -1.10 -0.17
C ARG A 424 -11.11 -1.30 -1.68
N ILE A 425 -9.92 -1.34 -2.28
CA ILE A 425 -9.72 -1.76 -3.66
C ILE A 425 -9.82 -3.30 -3.72
N ALA A 426 -10.77 -3.81 -4.51
CA ALA A 426 -10.85 -5.24 -4.83
C ALA A 426 -9.59 -5.65 -5.59
N ALA A 427 -9.16 -6.93 -5.48
CA ALA A 427 -7.96 -7.37 -6.18
C ALA A 427 -8.05 -7.04 -7.66
N VAL A 428 -7.06 -6.29 -8.17
CA VAL A 428 -6.88 -6.10 -9.61
C VAL A 428 -6.45 -7.46 -10.13
N THR A 429 -7.43 -8.27 -10.53
CA THR A 429 -7.19 -9.55 -11.18
C THR A 429 -6.79 -9.25 -12.62
N ASP A 430 -5.59 -8.69 -12.80
CA ASP A 430 -4.93 -8.88 -14.08
C ASP A 430 -4.57 -10.36 -14.12
N GLU A 431 -5.44 -11.14 -14.77
CA GLU A 431 -5.11 -12.47 -15.25
C GLU A 431 -4.01 -12.34 -16.31
N ARG A 432 -2.81 -11.90 -15.93
CA ARG A 432 -1.61 -12.40 -16.60
C ARG A 432 -1.45 -13.80 -16.06
N PRO A 433 -1.69 -14.84 -16.89
CA PRO A 433 -1.27 -16.16 -16.48
C PRO A 433 0.22 -16.05 -16.28
N LEU A 434 0.68 -16.15 -15.03
CA LEU A 434 2.03 -16.61 -14.73
C LEU A 434 2.26 -17.75 -15.73
N PRO A 435 3.22 -17.63 -16.67
CA PRO A 435 3.41 -18.66 -17.68
C PRO A 435 3.62 -19.96 -16.92
N ASN A 436 2.59 -20.81 -17.01
CA ASN A 436 2.45 -22.01 -16.21
C ASN A 436 3.45 -23.04 -16.75
N ARG A 437 4.73 -22.86 -16.42
CA ARG A 437 5.80 -23.80 -16.75
C ARG A 437 6.24 -24.62 -15.55
N LEU A 438 5.54 -24.47 -14.42
CA LEU A 438 5.56 -25.38 -13.28
C LEU A 438 4.15 -25.92 -13.03
N VAL A 439 3.50 -26.45 -14.08
CA VAL A 439 2.50 -27.50 -13.85
C VAL A 439 3.27 -28.67 -13.26
N THR A 440 3.11 -28.86 -11.95
CA THR A 440 3.28 -30.15 -11.31
C THR A 440 2.51 -31.17 -12.13
N ALA A 441 3.25 -32.08 -12.75
CA ALA A 441 2.74 -33.22 -13.49
C ALA A 441 1.66 -33.95 -12.67
N THR A 442 0.39 -33.62 -12.93
CA THR A 442 -0.78 -34.33 -12.38
C THR A 442 -1.79 -34.68 -13.45
N ASP A 443 -1.54 -34.32 -14.71
CA ASP A 443 -2.23 -34.91 -15.85
C ASP A 443 -1.20 -35.54 -16.80
N GLY A 444 -1.46 -36.77 -17.22
CA GLY A 444 -0.52 -37.70 -17.87
C GLY A 444 -0.06 -37.30 -19.28
N SER A 445 -0.23 -36.03 -19.65
CA SER A 445 0.15 -35.47 -20.95
C SER A 445 1.44 -34.69 -20.78
N ARG A 446 2.58 -35.38 -20.89
CA ARG A 446 3.91 -34.76 -20.86
C ARG A 446 3.98 -33.62 -21.89
N PRO A 447 4.20 -32.36 -21.50
CA PRO A 447 4.75 -31.40 -22.45
C PRO A 447 6.12 -31.95 -22.84
N SER A 448 6.30 -32.25 -24.12
CA SER A 448 7.58 -32.63 -24.68
C SER A 448 8.52 -31.43 -24.59
N VAL A 449 9.17 -31.28 -23.44
CA VAL A 449 10.49 -30.67 -23.37
C VAL A 449 11.27 -31.36 -24.47
N ALA A 450 11.71 -30.61 -25.48
CA ALA A 450 12.61 -31.13 -26.49
C ALA A 450 13.68 -31.91 -25.73
N VAL A 451 13.71 -33.23 -25.93
CA VAL A 451 14.71 -34.09 -25.31
C VAL A 451 16.00 -33.66 -25.96
N GLU A 452 16.65 -32.65 -25.38
CA GLU A 452 17.95 -32.21 -25.84
C GLU A 452 18.83 -33.46 -25.85
N ALA A 453 19.38 -33.66 -27.05
CA ALA A 453 20.21 -34.76 -27.44
C ALA A 453 21.31 -35.00 -26.39
N TRP A 454 21.80 -36.25 -26.35
CA TRP A 454 22.91 -36.71 -25.52
C TRP A 454 23.84 -35.59 -25.06
N SER A 455 24.10 -35.48 -23.75
CA SER A 455 24.95 -34.40 -23.26
C SER A 455 26.29 -34.43 -24.01
N PRO A 456 26.90 -33.28 -24.36
CA PRO A 456 28.17 -33.25 -25.08
C PRO A 456 29.26 -34.11 -24.41
N ILE A 457 29.16 -34.29 -23.08
CA ILE A 457 29.95 -35.20 -22.25
C ILE A 457 29.65 -36.68 -22.55
N GLN A 458 28.40 -37.07 -22.72
CA GLN A 458 28.04 -38.44 -23.12
C GLN A 458 28.56 -38.77 -24.53
N LEU A 459 28.50 -37.81 -25.46
CA LEU A 459 29.05 -37.94 -26.82
C LEU A 459 30.57 -38.09 -26.82
N SER A 460 31.27 -37.26 -26.04
CA SER A 460 32.74 -37.35 -25.92
C SER A 460 33.18 -38.62 -25.18
N LEU A 461 32.44 -39.07 -24.16
CA LEU A 461 32.66 -40.34 -23.49
C LEU A 461 32.44 -41.52 -24.43
N LEU A 462 31.38 -41.53 -25.24
CA LEU A 462 31.16 -42.56 -26.25
C LEU A 462 32.30 -42.63 -27.26
N ALA A 463 32.78 -41.48 -27.74
CA ALA A 463 33.92 -41.40 -28.63
C ALA A 463 35.20 -41.94 -27.96
N ALA A 464 35.44 -41.60 -26.69
CA ALA A 464 36.60 -42.07 -25.92
C ALA A 464 36.56 -43.59 -25.69
N TRP A 465 35.41 -44.14 -25.32
CA TRP A 465 35.18 -45.59 -25.20
C TRP A 465 35.35 -46.31 -26.53
N GLY A 466 34.87 -45.71 -27.63
CA GLY A 466 35.07 -46.23 -28.99
C GLY A 466 36.55 -46.31 -29.36
N CYS A 467 37.32 -45.23 -29.18
CA CYS A 467 38.76 -45.21 -29.42
C CYS A 467 39.51 -46.24 -28.56
N LEU A 468 39.14 -46.37 -27.28
CA LEU A 468 39.74 -47.34 -26.38
C LEU A 468 39.50 -48.78 -26.87
N LEU A 469 38.27 -49.12 -27.27
CA LEU A 469 37.92 -50.44 -27.81
C LEU A 469 38.69 -50.75 -29.10
N VAL A 470 38.81 -49.77 -29.99
CA VAL A 470 39.58 -49.91 -31.25
C VAL A 470 41.06 -50.16 -30.94
N ALA A 471 41.66 -49.38 -30.03
CA ALA A 471 43.06 -49.55 -29.65
C ALA A 471 43.32 -50.92 -29.00
N MET A 472 42.45 -51.36 -28.07
CA MET A 472 42.56 -52.68 -27.44
C MET A 472 42.44 -53.82 -28.46
N SER A 473 41.53 -53.68 -29.43
CA SER A 473 41.34 -54.65 -30.51
C SER A 473 42.55 -54.73 -31.44
N ALA A 474 43.13 -53.59 -31.81
CA ALA A 474 44.32 -53.52 -32.65
C ALA A 474 45.55 -54.17 -31.98
N VAL A 475 45.76 -53.90 -30.68
CA VAL A 475 46.83 -54.54 -29.90
C VAL A 475 46.59 -56.05 -29.78
N GLY A 476 45.35 -56.47 -29.52
CA GLY A 476 44.98 -57.89 -29.46
C GLY A 476 45.25 -58.62 -30.78
N ALA A 477 44.89 -58.01 -31.92
CA ALA A 477 45.16 -58.55 -33.25
C ALA A 477 46.67 -58.66 -33.55
N LEU A 478 47.45 -57.65 -33.17
CA LEU A 478 48.92 -57.68 -33.29
C LEU A 478 49.54 -58.82 -32.47
N LEU A 479 49.13 -58.97 -31.21
CA LEU A 479 49.62 -60.04 -30.34
C LEU A 479 49.25 -61.43 -30.88
N PHE A 480 48.03 -61.60 -31.39
CA PHE A 480 47.60 -62.84 -32.05
C PHE A 480 48.45 -63.16 -33.29
N GLY A 481 48.72 -62.14 -34.13
CA GLY A 481 49.58 -62.27 -35.30
C GLY A 481 51.01 -62.69 -34.96
N VAL A 482 51.63 -62.05 -33.95
CA VAL A 482 53.00 -62.38 -33.51
C VAL A 482 53.07 -63.79 -32.93
N VAL A 483 52.09 -64.21 -32.12
CA VAL A 483 52.05 -65.56 -31.54
C VAL A 483 51.89 -66.62 -32.63
N SER A 484 50.96 -66.45 -33.57
CA SER A 484 50.74 -67.41 -34.69
C SER A 484 51.95 -67.54 -35.63
N LEU A 485 52.67 -66.45 -35.89
CA LEU A 485 53.93 -66.46 -36.65
C LEU A 485 55.07 -67.13 -35.87
N SER A 486 55.10 -66.99 -34.54
CA SER A 486 56.08 -67.64 -33.69
C SER A 486 55.88 -69.16 -33.60
N GLU A 487 54.62 -69.63 -33.63
CA GLU A 487 54.29 -71.05 -33.70
C GLU A 487 54.71 -71.66 -35.05
N ARG A 488 54.62 -70.89 -36.14
CA ARG A 488 55.04 -71.32 -37.49
C ARG A 488 56.55 -71.34 -37.74
N ARG A 489 57.35 -70.61 -36.95
CA ARG A 489 58.82 -70.54 -37.09
C ARG A 489 59.59 -71.32 -36.02
N GLY A 490 58.90 -71.86 -35.02
CA GLY A 490 59.47 -72.62 -33.90
C GLY A 490 59.24 -74.13 -33.96
N ALA A 491 58.52 -74.63 -34.97
CA ALA A 491 58.47 -76.04 -35.38
C ALA A 491 59.42 -76.23 -36.57
#